data_AF-A0A1S8WNV5-F1
#
_entry.id   AF-A0A1S8WNV5-F1
#
_cell.length_a   1.000
_cell.length_b   1.000
_cell.length_c   1.000
_cell.angle_alpha   90.00
_cell.angle_beta   90.00
_cell.angle_gamma   90.00
#
_symmetry.space_group_name_H-M   'P 1'
#
loop_
_entity.id
_entity.type
_entity.pdbx_description
1 polymer ?
#
loop_
_entity_poly.entity_id
_entity_poly.type
_entity_poly.pdbx_seq_one_letter_code
_entity_poly.pdbx_strand_id
1 'polypeptide(L)'
;MTTLILATDMARHGEILDTLKRYIEEGFVLDKKEHREQLKLVLIKCCDISNEVRPMNVSEPWVDCLLEEYFTQSDREKEEGLPVAPFMDREKVTKSSAQTGFLKFVLIPMFQTVAK
;
A
#
# COMPACT_ATOMS: atom_id res chain seq x y z
N MET A 1 18.49 -6.35 3.63
CA MET A 1 17.53 -6.00 4.70
C MET A 1 17.12 -4.55 4.59
N THR A 2 18.05 -3.59 4.58
CA THR A 2 17.74 -2.15 4.40
C THR A 2 16.88 -1.85 3.17
N THR A 3 17.17 -2.47 2.02
CA THR A 3 16.39 -2.28 0.78
C THR A 3 14.92 -2.69 0.92
N LEU A 4 14.62 -3.71 1.74
CA LEU A 4 13.24 -4.17 1.96
C LEU A 4 12.46 -3.18 2.82
N ILE A 5 13.10 -2.58 3.83
CA ILE A 5 12.52 -1.52 4.64
C ILE A 5 12.23 -0.31 3.75
N LEU A 6 13.18 0.10 2.90
CA LEU A 6 12.96 1.22 1.96
C LEU A 6 11.89 0.94 0.91
N ALA A 7 11.53 -0.33 0.67
CA ALA A 7 10.48 -0.70 -0.27
C ALA A 7 9.07 -0.56 0.33
N THR A 8 8.92 -0.51 1.66
CA THR A 8 7.60 -0.34 2.28
C THR A 8 7.04 1.04 2.00
N ASP A 9 7.89 2.05 1.77
CA ASP A 9 7.48 3.38 1.33
C ASP A 9 6.52 3.32 0.13
N MET A 10 5.31 3.84 0.33
CA MET A 10 4.24 3.83 -0.66
C MET A 10 4.46 4.86 -1.78
N ALA A 11 5.33 5.85 -1.61
CA ALA A 11 5.74 6.75 -2.69
C ALA A 11 6.44 5.99 -3.84
N ARG A 12 7.09 4.86 -3.51
CA ARG A 12 7.79 4.00 -4.48
C ARG A 12 6.93 2.85 -5.01
N HIS A 13 5.68 2.74 -4.58
CA HIS A 13 4.81 1.60 -4.91
C HIS A 13 4.67 1.38 -6.42
N GLY A 14 4.36 2.44 -7.18
CA GLY A 14 4.19 2.34 -8.64
C GLY A 14 5.45 1.86 -9.35
N GLU A 15 6.60 2.50 -9.09
CA GLU A 15 7.91 2.16 -9.66
C GLU A 15 8.27 0.68 -9.42
N ILE A 16 8.12 0.21 -8.18
CA ILE A 16 8.45 -1.16 -7.79
C ILE A 16 7.49 -2.15 -8.46
N LEU A 17 6.19 -1.87 -8.47
CA LEU A 17 5.22 -2.77 -9.06
C LEU A 17 5.38 -2.88 -10.59
N ASP A 18 5.60 -1.76 -11.27
CA ASP A 18 5.76 -1.71 -12.73
C ASP A 18 7.04 -2.42 -13.19
N THR A 19 8.10 -2.37 -12.39
CA THR A 19 9.32 -3.14 -12.65
C THR A 19 9.05 -4.65 -12.60
N LEU A 20 8.23 -5.13 -11.64
CA LEU A 20 7.85 -6.55 -11.60
C LEU A 20 6.97 -6.93 -12.79
N LYS A 21 5.98 -6.09 -13.15
CA LYS A 21 5.12 -6.33 -14.32
C LYS A 21 5.94 -6.52 -15.59
N ARG A 22 6.93 -5.65 -15.82
CA ARG A 22 7.85 -5.77 -16.96
C ARG A 22 8.60 -7.10 -16.96
N TYR A 23 9.13 -7.52 -15.81
CA TYR A 23 9.81 -8.83 -15.72
C TYR A 23 8.88 -10.02 -15.96
N ILE A 24 7.60 -9.91 -15.60
CA ILE A 24 6.59 -10.93 -15.91
C ILE A 24 6.34 -10.98 -17.43
N GLU A 25 6.16 -9.83 -18.08
CA GLU A 25 5.94 -9.73 -19.53
C GLU A 25 7.14 -10.20 -20.36
N GLU A 26 8.36 -9.92 -19.90
CA GLU A 26 9.61 -10.35 -20.56
C GLU A 26 9.96 -11.83 -20.30
N GLY A 27 9.22 -12.53 -19.44
CA GLY A 27 9.51 -13.89 -19.01
C GLY A 27 10.27 -13.92 -17.67
N PHE A 28 9.52 -14.00 -16.58
CA PHE A 28 10.10 -14.00 -15.24
C PHE A 28 10.92 -15.28 -14.98
N VAL A 29 12.17 -15.12 -14.51
CA VAL A 29 13.06 -16.24 -14.13
C VAL A 29 13.48 -16.09 -12.67
N LEU A 30 13.07 -17.03 -11.81
CA LEU A 30 13.34 -16.97 -10.37
C LEU A 30 14.84 -17.03 -10.02
N ASP A 31 15.63 -17.77 -10.79
CA ASP A 31 17.07 -17.91 -10.53
C ASP A 31 17.85 -16.63 -10.83
N LYS A 32 17.31 -15.76 -11.69
CA LYS A 32 17.89 -14.47 -12.01
C LYS A 32 17.80 -13.55 -10.79
N LYS A 33 18.96 -13.08 -10.32
CA LYS A 33 19.09 -12.31 -9.08
C LYS A 33 18.19 -11.09 -9.07
N GLU A 34 18.16 -10.34 -10.17
CA GLU A 34 17.39 -9.09 -10.30
C GLU A 34 15.88 -9.35 -10.17
N HIS A 35 15.39 -10.42 -10.79
CA HIS A 35 13.98 -10.81 -10.77
C HIS A 35 13.56 -11.25 -9.36
N ARG A 36 14.40 -12.07 -8.71
CA ARG A 36 14.19 -12.50 -7.32
C ARG A 36 14.23 -11.35 -6.33
N GLU A 37 15.17 -10.42 -6.47
CA GLU A 37 15.20 -9.23 -5.59
C GLU A 37 13.96 -8.36 -5.81
N GLN A 38 13.54 -8.13 -7.05
CA GLN A 38 12.32 -7.39 -7.34
C GLN A 38 11.08 -8.05 -6.75
N LEU A 39 10.98 -9.38 -6.85
CA LEU A 39 9.90 -10.14 -6.24
C LEU A 39 9.88 -9.94 -4.72
N LYS A 40 11.04 -9.95 -4.04
CA LYS A 40 11.10 -9.67 -2.59
C LYS A 40 10.59 -8.27 -2.25
N LEU A 41 10.89 -7.26 -3.07
CA LEU A 41 10.40 -5.89 -2.87
C LEU A 41 8.87 -5.84 -2.94
N VAL A 42 8.25 -6.56 -3.88
CA VAL A 42 6.78 -6.60 -3.97
C VAL A 42 6.18 -7.44 -2.84
N LEU A 43 6.79 -8.57 -2.48
CA LEU A 43 6.31 -9.44 -1.40
C LEU A 43 6.32 -8.74 -0.04
N ILE A 44 7.36 -7.95 0.28
CA ILE A 44 7.35 -7.20 1.55
C ILE A 44 6.23 -6.16 1.58
N LYS A 45 5.88 -5.55 0.44
CA LYS A 45 4.71 -4.66 0.35
C LYS A 45 3.39 -5.40 0.48
N CYS A 46 3.28 -6.62 -0.07
CA CYS A 46 2.13 -7.48 0.18
C CYS A 46 1.96 -7.80 1.68
N CYS A 47 3.06 -8.01 2.41
CA CYS A 47 3.02 -8.20 3.86
C CYS A 47 2.53 -6.95 4.59
N ASP A 48 3.03 -5.79 4.19
CA ASP A 48 2.76 -4.48 4.81
C ASP A 48 1.26 -4.13 4.82
N ILE A 49 0.55 -4.46 3.73
CA ILE A 49 -0.90 -4.19 3.58
C ILE A 49 -1.76 -5.47 3.61
N SER A 50 -1.23 -6.53 4.23
CA SER A 50 -1.90 -7.84 4.27
C SER A 50 -3.15 -7.88 5.15
N ASN A 51 -3.39 -6.86 5.97
CA ASN A 51 -4.62 -6.70 6.73
C ASN A 51 -5.85 -6.70 5.82
N GLU A 52 -5.76 -6.07 4.64
CA GLU A 52 -6.89 -5.88 3.71
C GLU A 52 -7.36 -7.17 3.03
N VAL A 53 -6.55 -8.23 3.06
CA VAL A 53 -6.92 -9.54 2.48
C VAL A 53 -7.38 -10.53 3.55
N ARG A 54 -7.57 -10.09 4.80
CA ARG A 54 -8.12 -10.91 5.88
C ARG A 54 -9.65 -10.85 5.89
N PRO A 55 -10.32 -11.81 6.54
CA PRO A 55 -11.76 -11.71 6.81
C PRO A 55 -12.11 -10.39 7.49
N MET A 56 -13.32 -9.87 7.24
CA MET A 56 -13.76 -8.54 7.70
C MET A 56 -13.59 -8.33 9.20
N ASN A 57 -13.86 -9.34 10.03
CA ASN A 57 -13.68 -9.25 11.48
C ASN A 57 -12.22 -9.04 11.93
N VAL A 58 -11.26 -9.26 11.03
CA VAL A 58 -9.84 -9.01 11.26
C VAL A 58 -9.40 -7.73 10.56
N SER A 59 -9.82 -7.49 9.31
CA SER A 59 -9.38 -6.31 8.53
C SER A 59 -10.00 -5.02 9.05
N GLU A 60 -11.28 -5.06 9.43
CA GLU A 60 -12.06 -3.87 9.78
C GLU A 60 -11.49 -3.06 10.95
N PRO A 61 -11.06 -3.67 12.07
CA PRO A 61 -10.40 -2.95 13.16
C PRO A 61 -9.11 -2.22 12.73
N TRP A 62 -8.33 -2.80 11.79
CA TRP A 62 -7.12 -2.14 11.29
C TRP A 62 -7.44 -0.88 10.48
N VAL A 63 -8.55 -0.89 9.74
CA VAL A 63 -9.02 0.29 9.02
C VAL A 63 -9.42 1.39 10.00
N ASP A 64 -10.09 1.05 11.09
CA ASP A 64 -10.48 2.02 12.12
C ASP A 64 -9.22 2.63 12.78
N CYS A 65 -8.22 1.81 13.12
CA CYS A 65 -6.95 2.31 13.64
C CYS A 65 -6.23 3.25 12.66
N LEU A 66 -6.16 2.88 11.38
CA LEU A 66 -5.50 3.69 10.35
C LEU A 66 -6.18 5.04 10.14
N LEU A 67 -7.53 5.04 10.08
CA LEU A 67 -8.27 6.28 9.89
C LEU A 67 -8.13 7.21 11.10
N GLU A 68 -8.17 6.67 12.33
CA GLU A 68 -7.96 7.50 13.52
C GLU A 68 -6.55 8.10 13.56
N GLU A 69 -5.53 7.35 13.13
CA GLU A 69 -4.16 7.86 12.99
C GLU A 69 -4.09 9.02 11.98
N TYR A 70 -4.65 8.82 10.78
CA TYR A 70 -4.71 9.87 9.74
C TYR A 70 -5.46 11.11 10.21
N PHE A 71 -6.61 10.92 10.85
CA PHE A 71 -7.44 12.01 11.31
C PHE A 71 -6.74 12.81 12.40
N THR A 72 -6.11 12.13 13.36
CA THR A 72 -5.31 12.77 14.43
C THR A 72 -4.16 13.59 13.87
N GLN A 73 -3.44 13.06 12.87
CA GLN A 73 -2.39 13.81 12.18
C GLN A 73 -2.97 15.06 11.50
N SER A 74 -4.06 14.90 10.75
CA SER A 74 -4.70 15.99 10.01
C SER A 74 -5.19 17.12 10.92
N ASP A 75 -5.74 16.78 12.08
CA ASP A 75 -6.25 17.77 13.03
C ASP A 75 -5.10 18.59 13.61
N ARG A 76 -4.00 17.92 13.96
CA ARG A 76 -2.78 18.61 14.40
C ARG A 76 -2.17 19.48 13.30
N GLU A 77 -2.14 19.01 12.06
CA GLU A 77 -1.70 19.81 10.91
C GLU A 77 -2.56 21.08 10.77
N LYS A 78 -3.90 20.99 10.94
CA LYS A 78 -4.79 22.17 10.93
C LYS A 78 -4.48 23.14 12.07
N GLU A 79 -4.30 22.63 13.29
CA GLU A 79 -3.96 23.44 14.46
C GLU A 79 -2.63 24.19 14.29
N GLU A 80 -1.65 23.55 13.65
CA GLU A 80 -0.34 24.13 13.34
C GLU A 80 -0.35 25.01 12.07
N GLY A 81 -1.48 25.11 11.35
CA GLY A 81 -1.60 25.89 10.12
C GLY A 81 -0.89 25.28 8.91
N LEU A 82 -0.65 23.96 8.93
CA LEU A 82 0.01 23.19 7.89
C LEU A 82 -0.99 22.69 6.82
N PRO A 83 -0.51 22.40 5.59
CA PRO A 83 -1.35 21.77 4.57
C PRO A 83 -1.74 20.35 4.96
N VAL A 84 -3.02 20.02 4.76
CA VAL A 84 -3.58 18.70 5.09
C VAL A 84 -3.82 17.88 3.83
N ALA A 85 -3.46 16.60 3.88
CA ALA A 85 -3.80 15.66 2.81
C ALA A 85 -5.32 15.40 2.79
N PRO A 86 -6.02 15.56 1.64
CA PRO A 86 -7.48 15.43 1.59
C PRO A 86 -8.03 14.09 2.07
N PHE A 87 -7.25 13.01 1.91
CA PHE A 87 -7.63 11.65 2.33
C PHE A 87 -7.43 11.38 3.83
N MET A 88 -6.85 12.34 4.56
CA MET A 88 -6.70 12.31 6.02
C MET A 88 -7.72 13.20 6.73
N ASP A 89 -8.57 13.94 6.01
CA ASP A 89 -9.49 14.89 6.63
C ASP A 89 -10.82 14.20 7.02
N ARG A 90 -11.09 14.11 8.33
CA ARG A 90 -12.32 13.47 8.86
C ARG A 90 -13.62 14.12 8.40
N GLU A 91 -13.57 15.37 7.93
CA GLU A 91 -14.75 16.07 7.36
C GLU A 91 -15.05 15.66 5.91
N LYS A 92 -14.07 15.07 5.21
CA LYS A 92 -14.14 14.75 3.78
C LYS A 92 -14.14 13.26 3.48
N VAL A 93 -13.72 12.45 4.44
CA VAL A 93 -13.43 11.02 4.22
C VAL A 93 -14.37 10.15 5.03
N THR A 94 -15.00 9.19 4.35
CA THR A 94 -15.69 8.08 5.00
C THR A 94 -14.85 6.81 4.94
N LYS A 95 -15.05 5.90 5.90
CA LYS A 95 -14.40 4.58 5.89
C LYS A 95 -14.60 3.86 4.55
N SER A 96 -15.82 3.87 4.03
CA SER A 96 -16.18 3.24 2.75
C SER A 96 -15.44 3.87 1.56
N SER A 97 -15.39 5.20 1.48
CA SER A 97 -14.70 5.89 0.38
C SER A 97 -13.19 5.66 0.42
N ALA A 98 -12.57 5.70 1.61
CA ALA A 98 -11.15 5.43 1.78
C ALA A 98 -10.79 4.00 1.34
N GLN A 99 -11.55 3.02 1.83
CA GLN A 99 -11.34 1.61 1.51
C GLN A 99 -11.56 1.30 0.03
N THR A 100 -12.67 1.77 -0.56
CA THR A 100 -12.93 1.55 -1.99
C THR A 100 -11.81 2.11 -2.88
N GLY A 101 -11.29 3.29 -2.54
CA GLY A 101 -10.17 3.89 -3.25
C GLY A 101 -8.89 3.06 -3.11
N PHE A 102 -8.51 2.72 -1.88
CA PHE A 102 -7.29 1.97 -1.61
C PHE A 102 -7.31 0.58 -2.28
N LEU A 103 -8.42 -0.15 -2.15
CA LEU A 103 -8.59 -1.46 -2.75
C LEU A 103 -8.46 -1.40 -4.28
N LYS A 104 -9.14 -0.43 -4.91
CA LYS A 104 -9.18 -0.29 -6.37
C LYS A 104 -7.83 0.11 -6.95
N PHE A 105 -7.14 1.06 -6.34
CA PHE A 105 -5.96 1.68 -6.96
C PHE A 105 -4.63 1.11 -6.47
N VAL A 106 -4.59 0.46 -5.30
CA VAL A 106 -3.36 -0.08 -4.71
C VAL A 106 -3.45 -1.60 -4.54
N LEU A 107 -4.42 -2.08 -3.77
CA LEU A 107 -4.44 -3.49 -3.35
C LEU A 107 -4.64 -4.44 -4.54
N ILE A 108 -5.74 -4.28 -5.28
CA ILE A 108 -6.13 -5.21 -6.35
C ILE A 108 -5.05 -5.28 -7.44
N PRO A 109 -4.52 -4.16 -7.99
CA PRO A 109 -3.46 -4.21 -9.00
C PRO A 109 -2.19 -4.93 -8.51
N MET A 110 -1.80 -4.73 -7.25
CA MET A 110 -0.61 -5.37 -6.69
C MET A 110 -0.80 -6.88 -6.53
N PHE A 111 -1.88 -7.31 -5.89
CA PHE A 111 -2.14 -8.74 -5.65
C PHE A 111 -2.40 -9.50 -6.96
N GLN A 112 -3.08 -8.89 -7.94
CA GLN A 112 -3.23 -9.49 -9.27
C GLN A 112 -1.91 -9.64 -10.00
N THR A 113 -0.96 -8.71 -9.83
CA THR A 113 0.37 -8.82 -10.45
C THR A 113 1.16 -9.99 -9.87
N VAL A 114 1.09 -10.19 -8.55
CA VAL A 114 1.81 -11.29 -7.87
C VAL A 114 1.17 -12.66 -8.13
N ALA A 115 -0.12 -12.71 -8.46
CA ALA A 115 -0.85 -13.95 -8.73
C ALA A 115 -0.72 -14.46 -10.18
N LYS A 116 -0.08 -13.69 -11.07
CA LYS A 116 0.21 -14.11 -12.46
C LYS A 116 1.42 -15.02 -12.53
#